data_AF-A0A4U5ME32-F1
#
_entry.id   AF-A0A4U5ME32-F1
#
_cell.length_a   1.000
_cell.length_b   1.000
_cell.length_c   1.000
_cell.angle_alpha   90.00
_cell.angle_beta   90.00
_cell.angle_gamma   90.00
#
_symmetry.space_group_name_H-M   'P 1'
#
loop_
_entity.id
_entity.type
_entity.pdbx_description
1 polymer ?
#
loop_
_entity_poly.entity_id
_entity_poly.type
_entity_poly.pdbx_seq_one_letter_code
_entity_poly.pdbx_strand_id
1 'polypeptide(L)'
;MRLKCSFFLLPCCPFDFYCKYSKVKGASGESQYVSYMAYIRSIITKLGFEFKEDRLRIPSTKRHAFIATIPSGGLPENIDEIIEQLTKKGENFVPRAKTIESKNCSNLPADFRIALMKKIFTHLMSLDAANDKGWRCGGSMSLAKLAEILTVDEKELLKNQNGGLQTFLKNHHQIFKVIGGKVKIKNWREELELAPLKKNHVKKSECWFLRNHPDGCPLSEETCRFAH
;
A
#
# COMPACT_ATOMS: atom_id res chain seq x y z
N MET A 1 14.65 -20.63 -23.60
CA MET A 1 13.45 -21.13 -24.29
C MET A 1 12.40 -20.02 -24.30
N ARG A 2 12.15 -19.36 -25.44
CA ARG A 2 11.06 -18.38 -25.54
C ARG A 2 9.75 -19.16 -25.60
N LEU A 3 8.90 -19.04 -24.60
CA LEU A 3 7.52 -19.51 -24.70
C LEU A 3 6.88 -18.75 -25.88
N LYS A 4 6.35 -19.46 -26.88
CA LYS A 4 5.55 -18.86 -27.95
C LYS A 4 4.21 -18.41 -27.36
N CYS A 5 4.21 -17.33 -26.57
CA CYS A 5 3.01 -16.76 -25.99
C CYS A 5 2.22 -15.98 -27.04
N SER A 6 0.90 -16.13 -27.02
CA SER A 6 -0.02 -15.31 -27.81
C SER A 6 -0.15 -13.92 -27.18
N PHE A 7 -0.32 -13.86 -25.86
CA PHE A 7 -0.25 -12.60 -25.13
C PHE A 7 0.30 -12.74 -23.71
N PHE A 8 0.75 -11.60 -23.19
CA PHE A 8 1.16 -11.39 -21.81
C PHE A 8 0.32 -10.26 -21.22
N LEU A 9 -0.33 -10.50 -20.07
CA LEU A 9 -1.20 -9.54 -19.43
C LEU A 9 -0.80 -9.32 -17.97
N LEU A 10 -0.46 -8.07 -17.63
CA LEU A 10 -0.23 -7.62 -16.26
C LEU A 10 -1.38 -6.72 -15.78
N PRO A 11 -2.42 -7.27 -15.14
CA PRO A 11 -3.58 -6.51 -14.67
C PRO A 11 -3.24 -5.65 -13.45
N CYS A 12 -2.76 -4.43 -13.73
CA CYS A 12 -2.36 -3.47 -12.70
C CYS A 12 -3.51 -2.56 -12.21
N CYS A 13 -4.51 -2.31 -13.05
CA CYS A 13 -5.64 -1.44 -12.78
C CYS A 13 -6.96 -2.20 -13.01
N PRO A 14 -7.90 -2.20 -12.05
CA PRO A 14 -9.17 -2.90 -12.18
C PRO A 14 -10.16 -2.09 -13.02
N PHE A 15 -10.21 -2.36 -14.32
CA PHE A 15 -11.20 -1.84 -15.26
C PHE A 15 -11.81 -3.02 -16.02
N ASP A 16 -13.12 -2.99 -16.21
CA ASP A 16 -13.76 -3.86 -17.19
C ASP A 16 -13.75 -3.19 -18.57
N PHE A 17 -14.53 -3.72 -19.51
CA PHE A 17 -14.62 -3.18 -20.86
C PHE A 17 -15.21 -1.76 -20.94
N TYR A 18 -15.81 -1.24 -19.86
CA TYR A 18 -16.54 0.03 -19.85
C TYR A 18 -16.04 1.01 -18.81
N CYS A 19 -15.80 0.56 -17.59
CA CYS A 19 -15.52 1.44 -16.47
C CYS A 19 -14.62 0.75 -15.45
N LYS A 20 -14.44 1.41 -14.31
CA LYS A 20 -13.68 0.85 -13.20
C LYS A 20 -14.40 -0.39 -12.67
N TYR A 21 -13.73 -1.52 -12.70
CA TYR A 21 -14.28 -2.80 -12.23
C TYR A 21 -14.68 -2.67 -10.75
N SER A 22 -15.91 -3.07 -10.44
CA SER A 22 -16.45 -3.17 -9.09
C SER A 22 -16.86 -4.61 -8.81
N LYS A 23 -16.56 -5.11 -7.62
CA LYS A 23 -17.05 -6.43 -7.20
C LYS A 23 -18.57 -6.44 -7.11
N VAL A 24 -19.18 -7.60 -7.32
CA VAL A 24 -20.62 -7.80 -7.12
C VAL A 24 -20.96 -7.63 -5.63
N LYS A 25 -21.99 -6.83 -5.32
CA LYS A 25 -22.47 -6.63 -3.94
C LYS A 25 -22.95 -7.98 -3.39
N GLY A 26 -22.37 -8.44 -2.27
CA GLY A 26 -22.74 -9.70 -1.60
C GLY A 26 -21.69 -10.81 -1.62
N ALA A 27 -20.64 -10.71 -2.43
CA ALA A 27 -19.49 -11.61 -2.35
C ALA A 27 -18.68 -11.32 -1.08
N SER A 28 -18.84 -12.14 -0.05
CA SER A 28 -18.16 -11.99 1.24
C SER A 28 -16.70 -12.51 1.16
N GLY A 29 -15.80 -11.87 1.90
CA GLY A 29 -14.44 -12.36 2.14
C GLY A 29 -13.34 -11.97 1.12
N GLU A 30 -13.65 -11.77 -0.17
CA GLU A 30 -12.61 -11.51 -1.18
C GLU A 30 -12.28 -10.02 -1.41
N SER A 31 -10.99 -9.75 -1.60
CA SER A 31 -10.51 -8.41 -1.97
C SER A 31 -10.90 -8.03 -3.40
N GLN A 32 -11.05 -6.73 -3.67
CA GLN A 32 -11.33 -6.19 -5.01
C GLN A 32 -10.37 -6.73 -6.09
N TYR A 33 -9.09 -6.92 -5.72
CA TYR A 33 -8.08 -7.39 -6.65
C TYR A 33 -8.21 -8.88 -6.96
N VAL A 34 -8.54 -9.70 -5.96
CA VAL A 34 -8.76 -11.15 -6.15
C VAL A 34 -9.97 -11.39 -7.05
N SER A 35 -11.08 -10.70 -6.77
CA SER A 35 -12.27 -10.71 -7.61
C SER A 35 -11.98 -10.25 -9.05
N TYR A 36 -11.16 -9.21 -9.22
CA TYR A 36 -10.73 -8.78 -10.54
C TYR A 36 -9.85 -9.80 -11.27
N MET A 37 -8.91 -10.48 -10.60
CA MET A 37 -8.14 -11.56 -11.23
C MET A 37 -9.06 -12.69 -11.70
N ALA A 38 -10.08 -13.06 -10.92
CA ALA A 38 -11.06 -14.08 -11.31
C ALA A 38 -11.89 -13.65 -12.53
N TYR A 39 -12.29 -12.38 -12.59
CA TYR A 39 -12.93 -11.81 -13.78
C TYR A 39 -12.04 -11.94 -15.04
N ILE A 40 -10.75 -11.58 -14.94
CA ILE A 40 -9.81 -11.73 -16.05
C ILE A 40 -9.65 -13.20 -16.47
N ARG A 41 -9.50 -14.13 -15.52
CA ARG A 41 -9.47 -15.58 -15.82
C ARG A 41 -10.70 -15.99 -16.63
N SER A 42 -11.88 -15.55 -16.21
CA SER A 42 -13.12 -15.89 -16.90
C SER A 42 -13.16 -15.39 -18.35
N ILE A 43 -12.59 -14.21 -18.64
CA ILE A 43 -12.50 -13.68 -20.01
C ILE A 43 -11.56 -14.55 -20.83
N ILE A 44 -10.35 -14.81 -20.32
CA ILE A 44 -9.32 -15.58 -21.03
C ILE A 44 -9.85 -16.98 -21.36
N THR A 45 -10.50 -17.64 -20.40
CA THR A 45 -11.11 -18.96 -20.59
C THR A 45 -12.27 -18.92 -21.57
N LYS A 46 -13.16 -17.93 -21.49
CA LYS A 46 -14.30 -17.81 -22.42
C LYS A 46 -13.86 -17.61 -23.86
N LEU A 47 -12.81 -16.84 -24.09
CA LEU A 47 -12.21 -16.66 -25.41
C LEU A 47 -11.43 -17.90 -25.90
N GLY A 48 -11.33 -18.95 -25.08
CA GLY A 48 -10.72 -20.23 -25.44
C GLY A 48 -9.20 -20.27 -25.39
N PHE A 49 -8.55 -19.33 -24.72
CA PHE A 49 -7.11 -19.37 -24.52
C PHE A 49 -6.71 -20.34 -23.39
N GLU A 50 -5.61 -21.06 -23.59
CA GLU A 50 -4.87 -21.67 -22.51
C GLU A 50 -3.99 -20.61 -21.84
N PHE A 51 -3.87 -20.63 -20.52
CA PHE A 51 -3.01 -19.67 -19.84
C PHE A 51 -2.32 -20.24 -18.61
N LYS A 52 -1.20 -19.60 -18.26
CA LYS A 52 -0.45 -19.79 -17.03
C LYS A 52 -0.41 -18.48 -16.24
N GLU A 53 -0.31 -18.62 -14.94
CA GLU A 53 -0.17 -17.49 -14.02
C GLU A 53 1.27 -17.44 -13.50
N ASP A 54 1.83 -16.24 -13.40
CA ASP A 54 3.16 -16.04 -12.84
C ASP A 54 3.20 -14.81 -11.94
N ARG A 55 4.11 -14.82 -10.96
CA ARG A 55 4.36 -13.72 -10.03
C ARG A 55 5.71 -13.10 -10.32
N LEU A 56 5.67 -11.97 -11.01
CA LEU A 56 6.86 -11.25 -11.46
C LEU A 56 7.69 -10.70 -10.29
N ARG A 57 9.00 -10.67 -10.47
CA ARG A 57 9.95 -10.01 -9.57
C ARG A 57 10.07 -8.51 -9.91
N ILE A 58 8.97 -7.78 -9.73
CA ILE A 58 8.91 -6.33 -9.92
C ILE A 58 8.54 -5.61 -8.60
N PRO A 59 8.90 -4.33 -8.43
CA PRO A 59 8.63 -3.58 -7.19
C PRO A 59 7.14 -3.21 -6.97
N SER A 60 6.24 -3.62 -7.86
CA SER A 60 4.80 -3.39 -7.76
C SER A 60 4.10 -4.44 -6.89
N THR A 61 3.07 -4.02 -6.16
CA THR A 61 2.14 -4.96 -5.50
C THR A 61 1.25 -5.70 -6.52
N LYS A 62 1.11 -5.12 -7.72
CA LYS A 62 0.40 -5.67 -8.89
C LYS A 62 1.40 -6.38 -9.78
N ARG A 63 1.84 -7.55 -9.32
CA ARG A 63 2.90 -8.35 -9.95
C ARG A 63 2.43 -9.72 -10.42
N HIS A 64 1.14 -9.94 -10.43
CA HIS A 64 0.53 -11.18 -10.87
C HIS A 64 0.18 -11.05 -12.36
N ALA A 65 0.72 -11.91 -13.20
CA ALA A 65 0.59 -11.85 -14.66
C ALA A 65 -0.04 -13.12 -15.22
N PHE A 66 -0.68 -12.98 -16.38
CA PHE A 66 -1.23 -14.05 -17.19
C PHE A 66 -0.41 -14.19 -18.47
N ILE A 67 -0.03 -15.41 -18.80
CA ILE A 67 0.72 -15.76 -20.01
C ILE A 67 -0.15 -16.74 -20.78
N ALA A 68 -0.67 -16.34 -21.92
CA ALA A 68 -1.65 -17.12 -22.66
C ALA A 68 -1.13 -17.59 -24.02
N THR A 69 -1.67 -18.71 -24.48
CA THR A 69 -1.37 -19.36 -25.75
C THR A 69 -2.67 -19.81 -26.41
N ILE A 70 -2.67 -19.82 -27.74
CA ILE A 70 -3.74 -20.45 -28.51
C ILE A 70 -3.56 -21.98 -28.40
N PRO A 71 -4.62 -22.74 -28.04
CA PRO A 71 -4.57 -24.19 -28.03
C PRO A 71 -4.21 -24.77 -29.41
N SER A 72 -3.75 -26.02 -29.46
CA SER A 72 -3.42 -26.69 -30.73
C SER A 72 -4.62 -26.79 -31.68
N GLY A 73 -5.84 -26.91 -31.14
CA GLY A 73 -7.09 -26.93 -31.89
C GLY A 73 -7.61 -25.57 -32.35
N GLY A 74 -6.85 -24.48 -32.11
CA GLY A 74 -7.30 -23.12 -32.40
C GLY A 74 -8.21 -22.54 -31.31
N LEU A 75 -8.81 -21.41 -31.62
CA LEU A 75 -9.81 -20.75 -30.77
C LEU A 75 -11.23 -21.19 -31.17
N PRO A 76 -12.24 -20.99 -30.31
CA PRO A 76 -13.62 -21.34 -30.63
C PRO A 76 -14.12 -20.64 -31.90
N GLU A 77 -14.91 -21.34 -32.72
CA GLU A 77 -15.47 -20.81 -33.96
C GLU A 77 -16.46 -19.66 -33.71
N ASN A 78 -17.17 -19.68 -32.58
CA ASN A 78 -18.15 -18.67 -32.18
C ASN A 78 -17.52 -17.49 -31.41
N ILE A 79 -16.28 -17.12 -31.74
CA ILE A 79 -15.54 -16.09 -31.00
C ILE A 79 -16.25 -14.74 -31.01
N ASP A 80 -16.87 -14.37 -32.14
CA ASP A 80 -17.56 -13.09 -32.29
C ASP A 80 -18.78 -13.01 -31.37
N GLU A 81 -19.55 -14.10 -31.24
CA GLU A 81 -20.67 -14.19 -30.31
C GLU A 81 -20.20 -14.07 -28.86
N ILE A 82 -19.08 -14.70 -28.51
CA ILE A 82 -18.49 -14.61 -27.17
C ILE A 82 -18.06 -13.18 -26.88
N ILE A 83 -17.42 -12.50 -27.84
CA ILE A 83 -17.03 -11.09 -27.73
C ILE A 83 -18.28 -10.23 -27.55
N GLU A 84 -19.32 -10.46 -28.34
CA GLU A 84 -20.59 -9.72 -28.22
C GLU A 84 -21.20 -9.93 -26.84
N GLN A 85 -21.26 -11.17 -26.32
CA GLN A 85 -21.77 -11.45 -24.97
C GLN A 85 -20.95 -10.78 -23.86
N LEU A 86 -19.62 -10.75 -24.00
CA LEU A 86 -18.72 -10.07 -23.05
C LEU A 86 -18.89 -8.54 -23.10
N THR A 87 -19.29 -8.00 -24.24
CA THR A 87 -19.38 -6.56 -24.53
C THR A 87 -20.81 -6.03 -24.75
N LYS A 88 -21.85 -6.82 -24.43
CA LYS A 88 -23.25 -6.39 -24.65
C LYS A 88 -23.77 -5.40 -23.60
N LYS A 89 -23.09 -5.26 -22.46
CA LYS A 89 -23.67 -4.70 -21.23
C LYS A 89 -23.23 -3.29 -20.84
N GLY A 90 -22.51 -2.56 -21.69
CA GLY A 90 -22.07 -1.21 -21.33
C GLY A 90 -22.44 -0.18 -22.37
N GLU A 91 -23.57 0.49 -22.16
CA GLU A 91 -23.97 1.62 -23.00
C GLU A 91 -23.16 2.89 -22.72
N ASN A 92 -22.32 2.89 -21.67
CA ASN A 92 -21.55 4.07 -21.27
C ASN A 92 -20.10 3.70 -20.92
N PHE A 93 -19.23 3.67 -21.93
CA PHE A 93 -17.78 3.61 -21.70
C PHE A 93 -17.31 4.88 -20.98
N VAL A 94 -16.71 4.70 -19.81
CA VAL A 94 -16.10 5.75 -18.99
C VAL A 94 -14.59 5.61 -19.08
N PRO A 95 -13.90 6.45 -19.87
CA PRO A 95 -12.45 6.41 -19.95
C PRO A 95 -11.81 6.69 -18.59
N ARG A 96 -10.62 6.13 -18.39
CA ARG A 96 -9.80 6.47 -17.24
C ARG A 96 -9.52 7.98 -17.23
N ALA A 97 -9.75 8.63 -16.09
CA ALA A 97 -9.37 10.03 -15.91
C ALA A 97 -7.88 10.24 -16.22
N LYS A 98 -7.56 11.30 -16.97
CA LYS A 98 -6.17 11.67 -17.34
C LYS A 98 -5.29 11.87 -16.10
N THR A 99 -5.87 12.37 -15.03
CA THR A 99 -5.20 12.58 -13.75
C THR A 99 -5.62 11.47 -12.79
N ILE A 100 -4.69 10.57 -12.48
CA ILE A 100 -4.88 9.62 -11.39
C ILE A 100 -4.52 10.37 -10.12
N GLU A 101 -5.51 10.79 -9.35
CA GLU A 101 -5.26 11.32 -8.02
C GLU A 101 -4.54 10.25 -7.20
N SER A 102 -3.25 10.50 -6.96
CA SER A 102 -2.43 9.72 -6.05
C SER A 102 -3.01 9.91 -4.65
N LYS A 103 -3.88 9.00 -4.22
CA LYS A 103 -4.36 8.92 -2.84
C LYS A 103 -3.31 8.31 -1.90
N ASN A 104 -2.02 8.50 -2.19
CA ASN A 104 -1.00 8.29 -1.17
C ASN A 104 -1.31 9.31 -0.09
N CYS A 105 -1.34 8.94 1.19
CA CYS A 105 -1.76 9.78 2.33
C CYS A 105 -1.09 11.17 2.45
N SER A 106 -0.25 11.56 1.50
CA SER A 106 0.23 12.90 1.15
C SER A 106 -0.87 13.96 0.97
N ASN A 107 -2.08 13.59 0.56
CA ASN A 107 -3.21 14.54 0.36
C ASN A 107 -3.99 14.85 1.64
N LEU A 108 -3.62 14.27 2.79
CA LEU A 108 -4.21 14.66 4.06
C LEU A 108 -3.80 16.09 4.43
N PRO A 109 -4.71 16.91 4.98
CA PRO A 109 -4.39 18.24 5.48
C PRO A 109 -3.19 18.19 6.43
N ALA A 110 -2.26 19.16 6.31
CA ALA A 110 -1.03 19.15 7.10
C ALA A 110 -1.33 19.14 8.61
N ASP A 111 -2.29 19.94 9.05
CA ASP A 111 -2.71 20.03 10.45
C ASP A 111 -3.26 18.70 10.97
N PHE A 112 -4.06 18.01 10.16
CA PHE A 112 -4.56 16.68 10.49
C PHE A 112 -3.41 15.69 10.68
N ARG A 113 -2.42 15.68 9.77
CA ARG A 113 -1.26 14.79 9.90
C ARG A 113 -0.49 15.07 11.18
N ILE A 114 -0.21 16.34 11.47
CA ILE A 114 0.53 16.76 12.66
C ILE A 114 -0.23 16.38 13.93
N ALA A 115 -1.54 16.66 14.00
CA ALA A 115 -2.39 16.34 15.14
C ALA A 115 -2.45 14.82 15.38
N LEU A 116 -2.67 14.04 14.32
CA LEU A 116 -2.74 12.58 14.40
C LEU A 116 -1.39 11.96 14.81
N MET A 117 -0.28 12.46 14.25
CA MET A 117 1.07 12.04 14.64
C MET A 117 1.32 12.30 16.12
N LYS A 118 1.02 13.52 16.60
CA LYS A 118 1.19 13.90 18.01
C LYS A 118 0.32 13.02 18.91
N LYS A 119 -0.96 12.83 18.57
CA LYS A 119 -1.90 11.98 19.31
C LYS A 119 -1.38 10.55 19.47
N ILE A 120 -0.95 9.92 18.37
CA ILE A 120 -0.41 8.55 18.40
C ILE A 120 0.90 8.50 19.19
N PHE A 121 1.80 9.46 18.98
CA PHE A 121 3.07 9.54 19.69
C PHE A 121 2.87 9.67 21.21
N THR A 122 2.04 10.61 21.67
CA THR A 122 1.73 10.80 23.08
C THR A 122 1.11 9.55 23.70
N HIS A 123 0.22 8.89 22.96
CA HIS A 123 -0.34 7.64 23.45
C HIS A 123 0.74 6.55 23.61
N LEU A 124 1.60 6.33 22.61
CA LEU A 124 2.69 5.37 22.72
C LEU A 124 3.66 5.72 23.86
N MET A 125 3.96 7.00 24.08
CA MET A 125 4.77 7.46 25.21
C MET A 125 4.15 7.14 26.57
N SER A 126 2.82 7.05 26.66
CA SER A 126 2.11 6.73 27.90
C SER A 126 2.04 5.24 28.24
N LEU A 127 2.31 4.36 27.27
CA LEU A 127 2.10 2.92 27.41
C LEU A 127 3.24 2.16 28.12
N ASP A 128 4.46 2.70 28.15
CA ASP A 128 5.60 2.01 28.77
C ASP A 128 6.71 3.01 29.15
N ALA A 129 7.39 2.74 30.25
CA ALA A 129 8.51 3.52 30.78
C ALA A 129 9.88 2.98 30.33
N ALA A 130 9.90 2.06 29.36
CA ALA A 130 11.11 1.52 28.76
C ALA A 130 12.04 2.68 28.36
N ASN A 131 13.23 2.66 28.95
CA ASN A 131 14.23 3.70 28.80
C ASN A 131 15.49 3.07 28.23
N ASP A 132 15.96 3.57 27.08
CA ASP A 132 17.24 3.19 26.51
C ASP A 132 18.28 4.29 26.77
N LYS A 133 19.17 4.05 27.75
CA LYS A 133 20.26 4.96 28.12
C LYS A 133 19.79 6.41 28.31
N GLY A 134 18.74 6.60 29.11
CA GLY A 134 18.18 7.92 29.43
C GLY A 134 17.14 8.45 28.44
N TRP A 135 16.88 7.76 27.32
CA TRP A 135 15.86 8.14 26.34
C TRP A 135 14.59 7.30 26.47
N ARG A 136 13.44 7.94 26.70
CA ARG A 136 12.14 7.26 26.81
C ARG A 136 11.70 6.71 25.46
N CYS A 137 11.64 5.38 25.34
CA CYS A 137 11.25 4.69 24.11
C CYS A 137 9.72 4.55 23.94
N GLY A 138 8.96 4.81 25.00
CA GLY A 138 7.53 4.51 25.06
C GLY A 138 7.23 3.02 24.90
N GLY A 139 5.95 2.70 24.75
CA GLY A 139 5.45 1.34 24.56
C GLY A 139 5.22 0.93 23.11
N SER A 140 4.83 -0.33 22.93
CA SER A 140 4.38 -0.87 21.65
C SER A 140 2.91 -1.28 21.70
N MET A 141 2.19 -1.09 20.60
CA MET A 141 0.76 -1.39 20.51
C MET A 141 0.41 -2.04 19.16
N SER A 142 -0.60 -2.91 19.12
CA SER A 142 -1.10 -3.47 17.86
C SER A 142 -1.85 -2.42 17.03
N LEU A 143 -1.82 -2.56 15.70
CA LEU A 143 -2.56 -1.68 14.79
C LEU A 143 -4.07 -1.67 15.09
N ALA A 144 -4.62 -2.80 15.56
CA ALA A 144 -6.03 -2.91 15.93
C ALA A 144 -6.37 -2.03 17.14
N LYS A 145 -5.61 -2.16 18.24
CA LYS A 145 -5.78 -1.31 19.44
C LYS A 145 -5.52 0.16 19.13
N LEU A 146 -4.51 0.44 18.28
CA LEU A 146 -4.23 1.80 17.88
C LEU A 146 -5.39 2.43 17.09
N ALA A 147 -6.08 1.64 16.27
CA ALA A 147 -7.25 2.11 15.54
C ALA A 147 -8.41 2.44 16.49
N GLU A 148 -8.55 1.78 17.65
CA GLU A 148 -9.62 2.07 18.61
C GLU A 148 -9.54 3.49 19.18
N ILE A 149 -8.33 4.06 19.28
CA ILE A 149 -8.07 5.41 19.80
C ILE A 149 -8.45 6.51 18.77
N LEU A 150 -8.61 6.11 17.51
CA LEU A 150 -9.02 7.02 16.45
C LEU A 150 -10.54 7.22 16.46
N THR A 151 -10.94 8.48 16.33
CA THR A 151 -12.33 8.88 16.10
C THR A 151 -12.85 8.30 14.79
N VAL A 152 -14.17 8.30 14.63
CA VAL A 152 -14.83 7.83 13.40
C VAL A 152 -14.36 8.65 12.20
N ASP A 153 -14.27 9.97 12.35
CA ASP A 153 -13.84 10.90 11.30
C ASP A 153 -12.37 10.68 10.91
N GLU A 154 -11.47 10.50 11.89
CA GLU A 154 -10.06 10.16 11.62
C GLU A 154 -9.93 8.84 10.85
N LYS A 155 -10.73 7.83 11.22
CA LYS A 155 -10.75 6.53 10.52
C LYS A 155 -11.25 6.67 9.10
N GLU A 156 -12.30 7.45 8.87
CA GLU A 156 -12.87 7.69 7.55
C GLU A 156 -11.88 8.44 6.65
N LEU A 157 -11.24 9.49 7.19
CA LEU A 157 -10.25 10.26 6.45
C LEU A 157 -9.03 9.40 6.06
N LEU A 158 -8.59 8.49 6.95
CA LEU A 158 -7.53 7.52 6.63
C LEU A 158 -7.98 6.46 5.62
N LYS A 159 -9.22 5.97 5.70
CA LYS A 159 -9.79 4.99 4.75
C LYS A 159 -9.93 5.56 3.33
N ASN A 160 -10.21 6.85 3.23
CA ASN A 160 -10.33 7.55 1.96
C ASN A 160 -8.97 7.76 1.26
N GLN A 161 -7.86 7.48 1.95
CA GLN A 161 -6.51 7.42 1.40
C GLN A 161 -6.10 5.97 1.12
N ASN A 162 -5.36 5.72 0.03
CA ASN A 162 -4.84 4.40 -0.31
C ASN A 162 -3.85 3.93 0.78
N GLY A 163 -4.31 3.02 1.65
CA GLY A 163 -3.47 2.28 2.60
C GLY A 163 -3.76 2.49 4.09
N GLY A 164 -4.68 3.40 4.45
CA GLY A 164 -5.17 3.54 5.82
C GLY A 164 -4.11 3.88 6.87
N LEU A 165 -4.38 3.51 8.13
CA LEU A 165 -3.53 3.80 9.29
C LEU A 165 -2.12 3.21 9.17
N GLN A 166 -1.99 1.98 8.70
CA GLN A 166 -0.69 1.32 8.58
C GLN A 166 0.22 2.06 7.60
N THR A 167 -0.31 2.49 6.45
CA THR A 167 0.45 3.27 5.47
C THR A 167 0.78 4.66 6.00
N PHE A 168 -0.15 5.32 6.69
CA PHE A 168 0.11 6.59 7.35
C PHE A 168 1.32 6.49 8.28
N LEU A 169 1.38 5.48 9.15
CA LEU A 169 2.50 5.27 10.07
C LEU A 169 3.81 4.97 9.34
N LYS A 170 3.76 4.15 8.28
CA LYS A 170 4.94 3.83 7.46
C LYS A 170 5.49 5.05 6.72
N ASN A 171 4.63 5.99 6.32
CA ASN A 171 5.06 7.23 5.67
C ASN A 171 5.77 8.14 6.68
N HIS A 172 5.34 8.16 7.95
CA HIS A 172 5.99 8.88 9.05
C HIS A 172 7.13 8.05 9.69
N HIS A 173 7.99 7.51 8.83
CA HIS A 173 9.10 6.62 9.17
C HIS A 173 10.16 7.22 10.11
N GLN A 174 10.18 8.55 10.26
CA GLN A 174 11.03 9.23 11.22
C GLN A 174 10.63 8.88 12.65
N ILE A 175 9.33 8.69 12.91
CA ILE A 175 8.77 8.60 14.25
C ILE A 175 8.36 7.16 14.58
N PHE A 176 7.72 6.47 13.64
CA PHE A 176 7.09 5.18 13.92
C PHE A 176 7.81 4.03 13.23
N LYS A 177 7.92 2.91 13.94
CA LYS A 177 8.37 1.62 13.41
C LYS A 177 7.21 0.64 13.45
N VAL A 178 6.84 0.09 12.29
CA VAL A 178 5.76 -0.89 12.16
C VAL A 178 6.33 -2.26 11.82
N ILE A 179 6.27 -3.22 12.74
CA ILE A 179 6.77 -4.59 12.58
C ILE A 179 5.72 -5.58 13.09
N GLY A 180 5.42 -6.63 12.33
CA GLY A 180 4.54 -7.71 12.78
C GLY A 180 3.15 -7.25 13.22
N GLY A 181 2.61 -6.19 12.59
CA GLY A 181 1.30 -5.62 12.97
C GLY A 181 1.31 -4.79 14.27
N LYS A 182 2.48 -4.59 14.88
CA LYS A 182 2.68 -3.70 16.02
C LYS A 182 3.38 -2.41 15.59
N VAL A 183 3.12 -1.35 16.35
CA VAL A 183 3.66 -0.01 16.17
C VAL A 183 4.40 0.36 17.46
N LYS A 184 5.63 0.85 17.32
CA LYS A 184 6.40 1.47 18.41
C LYS A 184 7.02 2.78 17.94
N ILE A 185 7.44 3.62 18.89
CA ILE A 185 8.30 4.76 18.58
C ILE A 185 9.65 4.23 18.09
N LYS A 186 10.18 4.88 17.06
CA LYS A 186 11.41 4.47 16.39
C LYS A 186 12.61 5.03 17.14
N ASN A 187 13.38 4.15 17.77
CA ASN A 187 14.68 4.49 18.32
C ASN A 187 15.75 4.43 17.23
N TRP A 188 16.28 5.58 16.81
CA TRP A 188 17.29 5.62 15.75
C TRP A 188 18.67 5.11 16.16
N ARG A 189 18.96 4.91 17.45
CA ARG A 189 20.19 4.23 17.89
C ARG A 189 20.23 2.78 17.39
N GLU A 190 19.16 2.02 17.66
CA GLU A 190 18.98 0.65 17.16
C GLU A 190 19.08 0.57 15.62
N GLU A 191 18.54 1.57 14.93
CA GLU A 191 18.49 1.58 13.46
C GLU A 191 19.84 1.85 12.83
N LEU A 192 20.70 2.62 13.49
CA LEU A 192 22.06 2.89 13.03
C LEU A 192 23.01 1.73 13.29
N GLU A 193 22.76 0.92 14.32
CA GLU A 193 23.48 -0.34 14.53
C GLU A 193 23.21 -1.32 13.38
N LEU A 194 21.96 -1.37 12.88
CA LEU A 194 21.57 -2.22 11.76
C LEU A 194 21.98 -1.64 10.40
N ALA A 195 21.93 -0.33 10.25
CA ALA A 195 22.22 0.37 9.01
C ALA A 195 22.96 1.69 9.30
N PRO A 196 24.31 1.67 9.29
CA PRO A 196 25.11 2.84 9.56
C PRO A 196 24.84 4.00 8.59
N LEU A 197 25.05 5.21 9.07
CA LEU A 197 25.01 6.42 8.25
C LEU A 197 26.16 6.44 7.25
N LYS A 198 25.86 6.83 6.01
CA LYS A 198 26.88 7.00 4.96
C LYS A 198 27.62 8.32 5.18
N LYS A 199 28.94 8.34 4.93
CA LYS A 199 29.82 9.52 5.12
C LYS A 199 29.33 10.80 4.41
N ASN A 200 28.60 10.66 3.30
CA ASN A 200 28.07 11.79 2.51
C ASN A 200 26.54 11.88 2.55
N HIS A 201 25.92 11.54 3.67
CA HIS A 201 24.47 11.59 3.81
C HIS A 201 23.97 13.04 3.90
N VAL A 202 23.20 13.47 2.90
CA VAL A 202 22.55 14.79 2.90
C VAL A 202 21.25 14.72 3.70
N LYS A 203 21.15 15.54 4.75
CA LYS A 203 19.96 15.68 5.60
C LYS A 203 18.89 16.48 4.86
N LYS A 204 17.82 15.82 4.43
CA LYS A 204 16.75 16.43 3.61
C LYS A 204 15.58 17.00 4.41
N SER A 205 15.50 16.69 5.70
CA SER A 205 14.42 17.13 6.56
C SER A 205 14.91 17.34 7.99
N GLU A 206 14.19 18.17 8.72
CA GLU A 206 14.44 18.44 10.14
C GLU A 206 14.18 17.21 11.01
N CYS A 207 14.82 17.18 12.16
CA CYS A 207 14.70 16.14 13.17
C CYS A 207 13.43 16.35 13.97
N TRP A 208 12.42 15.52 13.72
CA TRP A 208 11.17 15.59 14.46
C TRP A 208 11.37 15.36 15.96
N PHE A 209 12.25 14.41 16.33
CA PHE A 209 12.51 14.09 17.73
C PHE A 209 13.17 15.24 18.49
N LEU A 210 14.05 16.02 17.86
CA LEU A 210 14.66 17.16 18.53
C LEU A 210 13.60 18.19 18.98
N ARG A 211 12.59 18.43 18.14
CA ARG A 211 11.55 19.44 18.41
C ARG A 211 10.36 18.94 19.23
N ASN A 212 10.07 17.64 19.19
CA ASN A 212 8.81 17.11 19.72
C ASN A 212 8.99 16.00 20.77
N HIS A 213 10.17 15.37 20.85
CA HIS A 213 10.41 14.37 21.88
C HIS A 213 10.74 15.08 23.20
N PRO A 214 10.14 14.67 24.33
CA PRO A 214 10.44 15.24 25.63
C PRO A 214 11.93 15.18 26.04
N ASP A 215 12.63 14.13 25.61
CA ASP A 215 14.08 13.94 25.84
C ASP A 215 14.95 14.40 24.66
N GLY A 216 14.36 15.05 23.66
CA GLY A 216 15.04 15.41 22.41
C GLY A 216 15.43 14.22 21.53
N CYS A 217 16.33 14.47 20.57
CA CYS A 217 16.84 13.42 19.69
C CYS A 217 17.79 12.48 20.47
N PRO A 218 17.68 11.15 20.34
CA PRO A 218 18.60 10.24 21.00
C PRO A 218 20.02 10.24 20.38
N LEU A 219 20.22 10.93 19.25
CA LEU A 219 21.49 10.96 18.52
C LEU A 219 22.14 12.34 18.60
N SER A 220 23.46 12.40 18.35
CA SER A 220 24.15 13.67 18.16
C SER A 220 23.80 14.28 16.80
N GLU A 221 24.15 15.55 16.58
CA GLU A 221 23.93 16.19 15.29
C GLU A 221 24.67 15.46 14.16
N GLU A 222 25.91 15.03 14.38
CA GLU A 222 26.75 14.37 13.38
C GLU A 222 26.21 12.98 13.00
N THR A 223 25.61 12.29 13.97
CA THR A 223 25.10 10.92 13.81
C THR A 223 23.62 10.86 13.51
N CYS A 224 22.89 11.98 13.49
CA CYS A 224 21.49 11.98 13.14
C CYS A 224 21.31 11.97 11.61
N ARG A 225 20.33 11.18 11.13
CA ARG A 225 19.93 11.16 9.70
C ARG A 225 19.21 12.43 9.25
N PHE A 226 18.88 13.31 10.18
CA PHE A 226 18.03 14.49 10.01
C PHE A 226 18.73 15.75 10.54
N ALA A 227 18.31 16.92 10.07
CA ALA A 227 18.86 18.21 10.50
C ALA A 227 18.39 18.53 11.93
N HIS A 228 19.33 18.83 12.82
CA HIS A 228 19.02 19.32 14.16
C HIS A 228 18.76 20.82 14.07
#